data_AF-A0A972I9D3-F1
#
_entry.id   AF-A0A972I9D3-F1
#
_cell.length_a   1.000
_cell.length_b   1.000
_cell.length_c   1.000
_cell.angle_alpha   90.00
_cell.angle_beta   90.00
_cell.angle_gamma   90.00
#
_symmetry.space_group_name_H-M   'P 1'
#
loop_
_entity.id
_entity.type
_entity.pdbx_description
1 polymer ?
#
loop_
_entity_poly.entity_id
_entity_poly.type
_entity_poly.pdbx_seq_one_letter_code
_entity_poly.pdbx_strand_id
1 'polypeptide(L)'
;MSFFAAMVLATPIFGLSLQVDPSIASSMPFAVDISVEAAAAAAAAEDDAAPEGLDVASALERRAKIGKIHKWMGISTWIGMTATVTFGAIQYRNLYGFFAGRDDNPCARGDAIPNQDACSGRPWYHTVSSVVTGVLYFTTFGLSYAMPDPIGLDEGDSRSARTLRRHKRLRWAHFGGMAAQALLGFLSSSSHRIGLDRTNDYGAQRAIATTHMLVGAATYITLTWSGAIMIK
;
A
#
# COMPACT_ATOMS: atom_id res chain seq x y z
N MET A 1 8.43 21.18 9.14
CA MET A 1 8.13 20.60 7.82
C MET A 1 6.61 20.56 7.66
N SER A 2 6.08 21.31 6.70
CA SER A 2 4.63 21.51 6.55
C SER A 2 3.95 20.25 5.98
N PHE A 3 2.70 20.00 6.37
CA PHE A 3 1.86 18.88 5.92
C PHE A 3 1.84 18.71 4.38
N PHE A 4 1.98 19.81 3.65
CA PHE A 4 2.12 19.83 2.19
C PHE A 4 3.41 19.19 1.67
N ALA A 5 4.53 19.33 2.37
CA ALA A 5 5.80 18.73 1.94
C ALA A 5 5.76 17.19 2.07
N ALA A 6 5.07 16.67 3.09
CA ALA A 6 4.84 15.24 3.24
C ALA A 6 3.86 14.70 2.18
N MET A 7 2.88 15.52 1.77
CA MET A 7 1.92 15.16 0.73
C MET A 7 2.59 15.09 -0.66
N VAL A 8 3.49 16.03 -0.98
CA VAL A 8 4.27 16.07 -2.23
C VAL A 8 5.29 14.91 -2.32
N LEU A 9 5.89 14.51 -1.20
CA LEU A 9 6.81 13.37 -1.16
C LEU A 9 6.11 12.00 -1.25
N ALA A 10 4.81 11.93 -0.91
CA ALA A 10 4.03 10.70 -0.93
C ALA A 10 3.19 10.51 -2.21
N THR A 11 3.05 11.53 -3.05
CA THR A 11 2.14 11.51 -4.20
C THR A 11 2.66 10.91 -5.52
N PRO A 12 3.96 10.71 -5.81
CA PRO A 12 4.35 10.33 -7.17
C PRO A 12 4.21 8.84 -7.47
N ILE A 13 3.92 7.98 -6.48
CA ILE A 13 3.97 6.52 -6.64
C ILE A 13 2.86 5.96 -7.56
N PHE A 14 1.79 6.71 -7.84
CA PHE A 14 0.66 6.19 -8.61
C PHE A 14 0.20 7.14 -9.70
N GLY A 15 0.69 6.90 -10.92
CA GLY A 15 0.16 7.47 -12.15
C GLY A 15 -1.36 7.33 -12.23
N LEU A 16 -2.06 8.42 -11.88
CA LEU A 16 -3.50 8.56 -12.03
C LEU A 16 -3.78 9.11 -13.43
N SER A 17 -3.77 8.25 -14.45
CA SER A 17 -4.53 8.51 -15.67
C SER A 17 -5.33 7.27 -16.07
N LEU A 18 -6.54 7.20 -15.53
CA LEU A 18 -7.66 6.50 -16.15
C LEU A 18 -8.28 7.52 -17.12
N GLN A 19 -8.20 7.25 -18.43
CA GLN A 19 -8.81 8.01 -19.54
C GLN A 19 -9.21 9.47 -19.23
N VAL A 20 -8.37 10.42 -19.64
CA VAL A 20 -8.69 11.85 -19.57
C VAL A 20 -9.57 12.19 -20.78
N ASP A 21 -10.80 12.64 -20.53
CA ASP A 21 -11.59 13.37 -21.52
C ASP A 21 -10.80 14.62 -21.95
N PRO A 22 -10.54 14.86 -23.24
CA PRO A 22 -9.72 15.99 -23.70
C PRO A 22 -10.27 17.36 -23.27
N SER A 23 -11.54 17.47 -22.88
CA SER A 23 -12.12 18.69 -22.31
C SER A 23 -11.72 18.96 -20.84
N ILE A 24 -11.22 17.96 -20.12
CA ILE A 24 -10.75 18.05 -18.73
C ILE A 24 -9.23 18.26 -18.67
N ALA A 25 -8.50 17.87 -19.72
CA ALA A 25 -7.05 18.08 -19.83
C ALA A 25 -6.62 19.56 -19.79
N SER A 26 -7.52 20.51 -20.06
CA SER A 26 -7.19 21.94 -20.06
C SER A 26 -7.19 22.60 -18.67
N SER A 27 -7.46 21.87 -17.58
CA SER A 27 -7.65 22.47 -16.24
C SER A 27 -6.78 21.91 -15.10
N MET A 28 -5.80 21.04 -15.36
CA MET A 28 -4.94 20.45 -14.32
C MET A 28 -3.44 20.67 -14.63
N PRO A 29 -2.71 21.52 -13.88
CA PRO A 29 -1.35 21.91 -14.24
C PRO A 29 -0.29 21.20 -13.38
N PHE A 30 -0.10 19.88 -13.46
CA PHE A 30 1.08 19.25 -12.80
C PHE A 30 1.59 18.02 -13.57
N ALA A 31 2.69 18.19 -14.29
CA ALA A 31 3.56 17.11 -14.77
C ALA A 31 4.74 16.97 -13.79
N VAL A 32 5.10 15.75 -13.39
CA VAL A 32 6.19 15.48 -12.44
C VAL A 32 7.28 14.64 -13.12
N ASP A 33 8.53 15.03 -12.88
CA ASP A 33 9.77 14.47 -13.44
C ASP A 33 10.28 13.26 -12.63
N ILE A 34 10.55 12.15 -13.31
CA ILE A 34 10.87 10.82 -12.78
C ILE A 34 12.34 10.71 -12.32
N SER A 35 13.18 11.68 -12.68
CA SER A 35 14.62 11.66 -12.38
C SER A 35 14.98 11.85 -10.89
N VAL A 36 14.05 12.39 -10.08
CA VAL A 36 14.26 12.63 -8.64
C VAL A 36 14.08 11.35 -7.80
N GLU A 37 13.29 10.38 -8.25
CA GLU A 37 13.01 9.14 -7.52
C GLU A 37 14.22 8.19 -7.47
N ALA A 38 15.00 8.11 -8.55
CA ALA A 38 16.22 7.30 -8.58
C ALA A 38 17.31 7.87 -7.65
N ALA A 39 17.39 9.20 -7.54
CA ALA A 39 18.32 9.88 -6.65
C ALA A 39 17.93 9.71 -5.17
N ALA A 40 16.63 9.73 -4.85
CA ALA A 40 16.15 9.53 -3.47
C ALA A 40 16.28 8.07 -3.00
N ALA A 41 16.07 7.09 -3.88
CA ALA A 41 16.30 5.68 -3.57
C ALA A 41 17.79 5.35 -3.37
N ALA A 42 18.68 5.99 -4.13
CA ALA A 42 20.12 5.90 -3.94
C ALA A 42 20.56 6.58 -2.62
N ALA A 43 20.04 7.77 -2.31
CA ALA A 43 20.35 8.47 -1.06
C ALA A 43 19.85 7.73 0.20
N ALA A 44 18.73 7.01 0.10
CA ALA A 44 18.20 6.21 1.21
C ALA A 44 18.97 4.89 1.46
N ALA A 45 19.78 4.44 0.50
CA ALA A 45 20.64 3.27 0.65
C ALA A 45 22.01 3.60 1.28
N GLU A 46 22.42 4.87 1.28
CA GLU A 46 23.70 5.32 1.85
C GLU A 46 23.64 5.69 3.34
N ASP A 47 22.44 5.86 3.93
CA ASP A 47 22.25 6.41 5.28
C ASP A 47 22.15 5.34 6.39
N ASP A 48 22.87 4.21 6.23
CA ASP A 48 23.08 3.19 7.29
C ASP A 48 24.22 3.60 8.25
N ALA A 49 24.82 4.79 8.03
CA ALA A 49 25.74 5.41 8.97
C ALA A 49 24.95 6.16 10.05
N ALA A 50 25.09 5.75 11.31
CA ALA A 50 24.63 6.55 12.44
C ALA A 50 25.17 7.99 12.28
N PRO A 51 24.35 9.05 12.47
CA PRO A 51 24.86 10.41 12.39
C PRO A 51 26.02 10.57 13.37
N GLU A 52 27.23 10.77 12.86
CA GLU A 52 28.40 11.08 13.70
C GLU A 52 28.05 12.30 14.55
N GLY A 53 27.88 12.08 15.87
CA GLY A 53 27.70 13.17 16.84
C GLY A 53 26.37 13.22 17.61
N LEU A 54 25.43 12.29 17.44
CA LEU A 54 24.27 12.20 18.34
C LEU A 54 24.65 11.45 19.64
N ASP A 55 24.53 12.14 20.77
CA ASP A 55 24.60 11.52 22.10
C ASP A 55 23.61 10.33 22.17
N VAL A 56 24.07 9.18 22.66
CA VAL A 56 23.28 7.93 22.72
C VAL A 56 21.96 8.16 23.45
N ALA A 57 21.96 8.95 24.53
CA ALA A 57 20.72 9.24 25.26
C ALA A 57 19.74 10.06 24.40
N SER A 58 20.22 11.09 23.70
CA SER A 58 19.41 11.87 22.75
C SER A 58 18.83 11.02 21.60
N ALA A 59 19.61 10.06 21.09
CA ALA A 59 19.18 9.14 20.04
C ALA A 59 18.08 8.18 20.55
N LEU A 60 18.21 7.66 21.78
CA LEU A 60 17.19 6.82 22.41
C LEU A 60 15.90 7.62 22.70
N GLU A 61 16.00 8.88 23.13
CA GLU A 61 14.83 9.75 23.31
C GLU A 61 14.11 10.00 21.98
N ARG A 62 14.86 10.30 20.92
CA ARG A 62 14.31 10.46 19.56
C ARG A 62 13.65 9.17 19.09
N ARG A 63 14.27 8.02 19.32
CA ARG A 63 13.70 6.70 19.02
C ARG A 63 12.36 6.49 19.71
N ALA A 64 12.26 6.82 21.00
CA ALA A 64 11.03 6.67 21.77
C ALA A 64 9.90 7.56 21.21
N LYS A 65 10.22 8.82 20.86
CA LYS A 65 9.28 9.75 20.22
C LYS A 65 8.76 9.22 18.88
N ILE A 66 9.67 8.82 17.99
CA ILE A 66 9.32 8.27 16.67
C ILE A 66 8.55 6.95 16.84
N GLY A 67 8.95 6.08 17.77
CA GLY A 67 8.29 4.81 18.06
C GLY A 67 6.82 4.99 18.47
N LYS A 68 6.51 6.02 19.26
CA LYS A 68 5.13 6.36 19.61
C LYS A 68 4.30 6.76 18.39
N ILE A 69 4.85 7.60 17.51
CA ILE A 69 4.18 8.03 16.27
C ILE A 69 4.01 6.84 15.31
N HIS A 70 5.08 6.06 15.09
CA HIS A 70 5.08 4.88 14.25
C HIS A 70 4.02 3.87 14.70
N LYS A 71 3.86 3.65 16.01
CA LYS A 71 2.82 2.76 16.55
C LYS A 71 1.41 3.22 16.14
N TRP A 72 1.09 4.50 16.34
CA TRP A 72 -0.24 5.02 15.99
C TRP A 72 -0.47 5.04 14.48
N MET A 73 0.54 5.40 13.70
CA MET A 73 0.48 5.33 12.23
C MET A 73 0.35 3.89 11.74
N GLY A 74 0.98 2.92 12.40
CA GLY A 74 0.82 1.50 12.13
C GLY A 74 -0.60 1.00 12.38
N ILE A 75 -1.23 1.42 13.48
CA ILE A 75 -2.65 1.13 13.75
C ILE A 75 -3.55 1.74 12.67
N SER A 76 -3.34 3.01 12.32
CA SER A 76 -4.09 3.67 11.25
C SER A 76 -3.92 2.96 9.90
N THR A 77 -2.70 2.55 9.56
CA THR A 77 -2.39 1.78 8.36
C THR A 77 -3.11 0.44 8.37
N TRP A 78 -3.14 -0.26 9.51
CA TRP A 78 -3.86 -1.52 9.66
C TRP A 78 -5.37 -1.35 9.46
N ILE A 79 -5.97 -0.29 10.01
CA ILE A 79 -7.39 0.06 9.79
C ILE A 79 -7.65 0.34 8.30
N GLY A 80 -6.80 1.17 7.67
CA GLY A 80 -6.90 1.48 6.25
C GLY A 80 -6.79 0.23 5.36
N MET A 81 -5.80 -0.63 5.63
CA MET A 81 -5.65 -1.91 4.93
C MET A 81 -6.87 -2.82 5.11
N THR A 82 -7.45 -2.86 6.31
CA THR A 82 -8.66 -3.64 6.58
C THR A 82 -9.81 -3.16 5.71
N ALA A 83 -10.04 -1.84 5.62
CA ALA A 83 -11.06 -1.26 4.75
C ALA A 83 -10.77 -1.57 3.26
N THR A 84 -9.51 -1.38 2.84
CA THR A 84 -9.07 -1.62 1.47
C THR A 84 -9.31 -3.05 1.00
N VAL A 85 -8.90 -4.03 1.80
CA VAL A 85 -9.12 -5.46 1.52
C VAL A 85 -10.61 -5.79 1.52
N THR A 86 -11.38 -5.22 2.45
CA THR A 86 -12.83 -5.45 2.52
C THR A 86 -13.54 -4.94 1.27
N PHE A 87 -13.28 -3.69 0.86
CA PHE A 87 -13.88 -3.14 -0.35
C PHE A 87 -13.39 -3.82 -1.62
N GLY A 88 -12.12 -4.24 -1.65
CA GLY A 88 -11.57 -5.07 -2.74
C GLY A 88 -12.26 -6.43 -2.83
N ALA A 89 -12.56 -7.07 -1.69
CA ALA A 89 -13.30 -8.33 -1.64
C ALA A 89 -14.72 -8.18 -2.18
N ILE A 90 -15.42 -7.10 -1.80
CA ILE A 90 -16.76 -6.79 -2.29
C ILE A 90 -16.74 -6.56 -3.80
N GLN A 91 -15.78 -5.78 -4.29
CA GLN A 91 -15.61 -5.55 -5.72
C GLN A 91 -15.34 -6.86 -6.46
N TYR A 92 -14.43 -7.71 -5.96
CA TYR A 92 -14.13 -9.01 -6.55
C TYR A 92 -15.36 -9.91 -6.56
N ARG A 93 -16.11 -9.98 -5.45
CA ARG A 93 -17.37 -10.72 -5.35
C ARG A 93 -18.32 -10.28 -6.46
N ASN A 94 -18.57 -8.98 -6.59
CA ASN A 94 -19.55 -8.47 -7.55
C ASN A 94 -19.16 -8.78 -8.99
N LEU A 95 -17.89 -8.57 -9.36
CA LEU A 95 -17.43 -8.70 -10.75
C LEU A 95 -17.13 -10.14 -11.18
N TYR A 96 -16.69 -10.99 -10.25
CA TYR A 96 -16.18 -12.32 -10.57
C TYR A 96 -16.87 -13.45 -9.83
N GLY A 97 -17.43 -13.17 -8.65
CA GLY A 97 -17.93 -14.17 -7.72
C GLY A 97 -16.83 -15.11 -7.21
N PHE A 98 -16.99 -15.57 -5.97
CA PHE A 98 -16.18 -16.68 -5.48
C PHE A 98 -16.71 -17.96 -6.13
N PHE A 99 -15.95 -18.50 -7.10
CA PHE A 99 -16.31 -19.70 -7.87
C PHE A 99 -17.48 -19.57 -8.86
N ALA A 100 -18.01 -18.36 -9.09
CA ALA A 100 -19.06 -18.12 -10.08
C ALA A 100 -18.51 -18.09 -11.53
N GLY A 101 -19.40 -18.26 -12.50
CA GLY A 101 -19.12 -18.02 -13.92
C GLY A 101 -19.36 -16.56 -14.34
N ARG A 102 -19.03 -16.24 -15.58
CA ARG A 102 -19.23 -14.90 -16.16
C ARG A 102 -20.66 -14.39 -16.06
N ASP A 103 -21.63 -15.29 -16.28
CA ASP A 103 -23.05 -14.93 -16.33
C ASP A 103 -23.77 -15.19 -14.98
N ASP A 104 -23.03 -15.60 -13.95
CA ASP A 104 -23.58 -16.00 -12.64
C ASP A 104 -22.96 -15.20 -11.47
N ASN A 105 -22.14 -14.19 -11.77
CA ASN A 105 -21.66 -13.27 -10.73
C ASN A 105 -22.74 -12.24 -10.35
N PRO A 106 -22.61 -11.56 -9.19
CA PRO A 106 -23.63 -10.67 -8.71
C PRO A 106 -23.97 -9.47 -9.60
N CYS A 107 -23.04 -9.04 -10.44
CA CYS A 107 -23.32 -8.01 -11.44
C CYS A 107 -24.17 -8.55 -12.60
N ALA A 108 -23.96 -9.80 -13.01
CA ALA A 108 -24.78 -10.43 -14.05
C ALA A 108 -26.20 -10.76 -13.56
N ARG A 109 -26.34 -11.10 -12.28
CA ARG A 109 -27.60 -11.56 -11.67
C ARG A 109 -28.46 -10.47 -11.04
N GLY A 110 -27.94 -9.25 -10.88
CA GLY A 110 -28.69 -8.18 -10.24
C GLY A 110 -28.56 -8.11 -8.71
N ASP A 111 -27.62 -8.81 -8.07
CA ASP A 111 -27.40 -8.86 -6.60
C ASP A 111 -26.05 -8.29 -6.10
N ALA A 112 -25.50 -7.30 -6.80
CA ALA A 112 -24.29 -6.59 -6.40
C ALA A 112 -24.47 -5.78 -5.11
N ILE A 113 -23.40 -5.72 -4.30
CA ILE A 113 -23.37 -4.99 -3.03
C ILE A 113 -22.43 -3.78 -3.16
N PRO A 114 -22.82 -2.58 -2.69
CA PRO A 114 -24.10 -2.26 -2.03
C PRO A 114 -25.28 -2.14 -3.01
N ASN A 115 -25.02 -1.93 -4.30
CA ASN A 115 -26.02 -1.81 -5.35
C ASN A 115 -25.40 -2.12 -6.73
N GLN A 116 -26.22 -2.08 -7.78
CA GLN A 116 -25.79 -2.34 -9.16
C GLN A 116 -24.86 -1.26 -9.75
N ASP A 117 -24.83 -0.05 -9.19
CA ASP A 117 -23.92 1.00 -9.65
C ASP A 117 -22.45 0.58 -9.47
N ALA A 118 -22.17 -0.31 -8.50
CA ALA A 118 -20.85 -0.88 -8.26
C ALA A 118 -20.31 -1.78 -9.40
N CYS A 119 -21.14 -2.14 -10.38
CA CYS A 119 -20.78 -2.98 -11.52
C CYS A 119 -20.20 -2.21 -12.71
N SER A 120 -20.36 -0.89 -12.70
CA SER A 120 -19.94 0.01 -13.77
C SER A 120 -19.05 1.14 -13.25
N GLY A 121 -18.21 1.71 -14.11
CA GLY A 121 -17.32 2.81 -13.76
C GLY A 121 -16.21 2.44 -12.77
N ARG A 122 -15.74 3.44 -12.01
CA ARG A 122 -14.61 3.31 -11.08
C ARG A 122 -15.12 2.84 -9.70
N PRO A 123 -14.51 1.80 -9.09
CA PRO A 123 -14.88 1.31 -7.77
C PRO A 123 -14.43 2.30 -6.69
N TRP A 124 -15.24 3.31 -6.41
CA TRP A 124 -14.79 4.47 -5.62
C TRP A 124 -14.46 4.10 -4.17
N TYR A 125 -15.22 3.22 -3.52
CA TYR A 125 -14.96 2.79 -2.15
C TYR A 125 -13.57 2.17 -2.01
N HIS A 126 -13.27 1.18 -2.85
CA HIS A 126 -11.96 0.53 -2.86
C HIS A 126 -10.87 1.54 -3.25
N THR A 127 -11.07 2.32 -4.31
CA THR A 127 -10.09 3.33 -4.76
C THR A 127 -9.71 4.30 -3.65
N VAL A 128 -10.69 4.93 -3.01
CA VAL A 128 -10.45 5.95 -1.96
C VAL A 128 -9.73 5.31 -0.78
N SER A 129 -10.19 4.14 -0.33
CA SER A 129 -9.54 3.41 0.76
C SER A 129 -8.09 3.03 0.42
N SER A 130 -7.81 2.59 -0.82
CA SER A 130 -6.47 2.24 -1.28
C SER A 130 -5.52 3.44 -1.28
N VAL A 131 -5.99 4.62 -1.72
CA VAL A 131 -5.19 5.85 -1.71
C VAL A 131 -4.84 6.27 -0.28
N VAL A 132 -5.84 6.35 0.59
CA VAL A 132 -5.63 6.69 2.01
C VAL A 132 -4.68 5.70 2.66
N THR A 133 -4.87 4.41 2.40
CA THR A 133 -4.01 3.34 2.91
C THR A 133 -2.59 3.45 2.40
N GLY A 134 -2.39 3.78 1.12
CA GLY A 134 -1.07 4.03 0.55
C GLY A 134 -0.33 5.14 1.30
N VAL A 135 -0.97 6.29 1.51
CA VAL A 135 -0.38 7.42 2.25
C VAL A 135 -0.01 7.01 3.68
N LEU A 136 -0.93 6.36 4.40
CA LEU A 136 -0.68 5.88 5.76
C LEU A 136 0.47 4.87 5.80
N TYR A 137 0.49 3.93 4.86
CA TYR A 137 1.50 2.88 4.75
C TYR A 137 2.89 3.46 4.50
N PHE A 138 3.06 4.31 3.48
CA PHE A 138 4.36 4.90 3.15
C PHE A 138 4.86 5.83 4.26
N THR A 139 3.97 6.55 4.93
CA THR A 139 4.34 7.35 6.11
C THR A 139 4.83 6.44 7.24
N THR A 140 4.12 5.36 7.55
CA THR A 140 4.50 4.38 8.58
C THR A 140 5.82 3.71 8.26
N PHE A 141 6.01 3.32 7.00
CA PHE A 141 7.23 2.70 6.50
C PHE A 141 8.42 3.66 6.59
N GLY A 142 8.27 4.92 6.16
CA GLY A 142 9.32 5.95 6.29
C GLY A 142 9.72 6.20 7.74
N LEU A 143 8.74 6.29 8.65
CA LEU A 143 9.01 6.40 10.09
C LEU A 143 9.82 5.22 10.64
N SER A 144 9.72 4.03 10.03
CA SER A 144 10.51 2.87 10.45
C SER A 144 11.99 2.95 10.06
N TYR A 145 12.35 3.72 9.02
CA TYR A 145 13.74 3.98 8.64
C TYR A 145 14.32 5.14 9.44
N ALA A 146 13.51 6.19 9.67
CA ALA A 146 13.94 7.33 10.47
C ALA A 146 14.16 7.02 11.97
N MET A 147 13.90 5.78 12.40
CA MET A 147 14.05 5.34 13.79
C MET A 147 15.50 4.98 14.09
N PRO A 148 16.22 5.76 14.91
CA PRO A 148 17.63 5.49 15.18
C PRO A 148 17.83 4.22 16.01
N ASP A 149 18.95 3.53 15.79
CA ASP A 149 19.32 2.29 16.48
C ASP A 149 20.79 2.34 16.99
N PRO A 150 21.12 3.26 17.92
CA PRO A 150 22.50 3.58 18.30
C PRO A 150 23.22 2.46 19.07
N ILE A 151 22.51 1.42 19.50
CA ILE A 151 23.03 0.33 20.33
C ILE A 151 22.70 -1.05 19.77
N GLY A 152 22.27 -1.14 18.51
CA GLY A 152 21.90 -2.42 17.87
C GLY A 152 20.82 -3.16 18.66
N LEU A 153 19.64 -2.57 18.83
CA LEU A 153 18.54 -3.16 19.62
C LEU A 153 18.02 -4.48 19.05
N ASP A 154 18.32 -4.75 17.78
CA ASP A 154 18.05 -6.02 17.13
C ASP A 154 19.26 -6.97 17.11
N GLU A 155 20.33 -6.65 17.82
CA GLU A 155 21.50 -7.51 18.01
C GLU A 155 21.39 -8.37 19.29
N GLY A 156 22.03 -9.54 19.28
CA GLY A 156 22.05 -10.47 20.41
C GLY A 156 20.82 -11.40 20.56
N ASP A 157 20.79 -12.13 21.68
CA ASP A 157 19.87 -13.25 21.92
C ASP A 157 18.75 -12.95 22.92
N SER A 158 18.48 -11.67 23.18
CA SER A 158 17.31 -11.30 23.98
C SER A 158 16.01 -11.58 23.21
N ARG A 159 14.90 -11.79 23.95
CA ARG A 159 13.57 -11.91 23.34
C ARG A 159 13.21 -10.65 22.55
N SER A 160 13.54 -9.47 23.09
CA SER A 160 13.30 -8.18 22.44
C SER A 160 14.03 -8.08 21.10
N ALA A 161 15.32 -8.40 21.07
CA ALA A 161 16.14 -8.35 19.86
C ALA A 161 15.61 -9.30 18.78
N ARG A 162 15.25 -10.54 19.14
CA ARG A 162 14.60 -11.49 18.20
C ARG A 162 13.28 -10.97 17.64
N THR A 163 12.43 -10.37 18.48
CA THR A 163 11.16 -9.80 18.04
C THR A 163 11.37 -8.64 17.09
N LEU A 164 12.33 -7.74 17.39
CA LEU A 164 12.66 -6.61 16.53
C LEU A 164 13.24 -7.07 15.18
N ARG A 165 14.15 -8.06 15.16
CA ARG A 165 14.63 -8.67 13.91
C ARG A 165 13.48 -9.23 13.07
N ARG A 166 12.54 -9.93 13.72
CA ARG A 166 11.37 -10.49 13.03
C ARG A 166 10.49 -9.39 12.44
N HIS A 167 10.26 -8.30 13.18
CA HIS A 167 9.52 -7.14 12.71
C HIS A 167 10.22 -6.46 11.52
N LYS A 168 11.54 -6.23 11.58
CA LYS A 168 12.35 -5.70 10.46
C LYS A 168 12.28 -6.61 9.21
N ARG A 169 12.24 -7.94 9.37
CA ARG A 169 12.06 -8.89 8.25
C ARG A 169 10.64 -8.84 7.66
N LEU A 170 9.62 -8.85 8.52
CA LEU A 170 8.22 -8.75 8.09
C LEU A 170 7.95 -7.42 7.38
N ARG A 171 8.65 -6.34 7.75
CA ARG A 171 8.63 -5.04 7.05
C ARG A 171 8.88 -5.19 5.56
N TRP A 172 9.91 -5.93 5.19
CA TRP A 172 10.25 -6.17 3.79
C TRP A 172 9.25 -7.07 3.08
N ALA A 173 8.74 -8.09 3.78
CA ALA A 173 7.73 -8.98 3.23
C ALA A 173 6.44 -8.23 2.87
N HIS A 174 5.90 -7.42 3.79
CA HIS A 174 4.70 -6.64 3.48
C HIS A 174 4.97 -5.45 2.55
N PHE A 175 6.20 -4.93 2.48
CA PHE A 175 6.58 -3.94 1.46
C PHE A 175 6.59 -4.51 0.04
N GLY A 176 7.20 -5.68 -0.16
CA GLY A 176 7.13 -6.39 -1.45
C GLY A 176 5.68 -6.68 -1.84
N GLY A 177 4.85 -7.07 -0.88
CA GLY A 177 3.41 -7.23 -1.06
C GLY A 177 2.71 -5.95 -1.55
N MET A 178 2.95 -4.80 -0.91
CA MET A 178 2.38 -3.51 -1.31
C MET A 178 2.84 -3.08 -2.71
N ALA A 179 4.11 -3.29 -3.06
CA ALA A 179 4.62 -3.03 -4.40
C ALA A 179 3.97 -3.94 -5.46
N ALA A 180 3.76 -5.21 -5.14
CA ALA A 180 3.03 -6.13 -6.02
C ALA A 180 1.55 -5.72 -6.18
N GLN A 181 0.90 -5.25 -5.10
CA GLN A 181 -0.46 -4.70 -5.17
C GLN A 181 -0.54 -3.49 -6.10
N ALA A 182 0.39 -2.55 -5.97
CA ALA A 182 0.51 -1.39 -6.84
C ALA A 182 0.54 -1.77 -8.33
N LEU A 183 1.44 -2.69 -8.68
CA LEU A 183 1.59 -3.17 -10.06
C LEU A 183 0.35 -3.91 -10.56
N LEU A 184 -0.18 -4.86 -9.78
CA LEU A 184 -1.36 -5.64 -10.15
C LEU A 184 -2.61 -4.76 -10.28
N GLY A 185 -2.77 -3.75 -9.43
CA GLY A 185 -3.83 -2.76 -9.53
C GLY A 185 -3.72 -1.91 -10.79
N PHE A 186 -2.50 -1.48 -11.13
CA PHE A 186 -2.21 -0.79 -12.39
C PHE A 186 -2.56 -1.65 -13.60
N LEU A 187 -2.09 -2.90 -13.66
CA LEU A 187 -2.39 -3.85 -14.73
C LEU A 187 -3.90 -4.11 -14.87
N SER A 188 -4.62 -4.29 -13.75
CA SER A 188 -6.07 -4.51 -13.77
C SER A 188 -6.81 -3.28 -14.31
N SER A 189 -6.41 -2.07 -13.89
CA SER A 189 -7.04 -0.81 -14.31
C SER A 189 -6.70 -0.38 -15.73
N SER A 190 -5.55 -0.82 -16.25
CA SER A 190 -5.05 -0.52 -17.60
C SER A 190 -5.22 -1.69 -18.57
N SER A 191 -6.02 -2.71 -18.22
CA SER A 191 -6.25 -3.92 -19.01
C SER A 191 -6.67 -3.63 -20.46
N HIS A 192 -7.52 -2.63 -20.68
CA HIS A 192 -7.91 -2.19 -22.03
C HIS A 192 -6.73 -1.71 -22.90
N ARG A 193 -5.69 -1.13 -22.28
CA ARG A 193 -4.48 -0.64 -23.01
C ARG A 193 -3.58 -1.78 -23.47
N ILE A 194 -3.71 -2.94 -22.86
CA ILE A 194 -2.99 -4.17 -23.23
C ILE A 194 -3.90 -5.15 -23.98
N GLY A 195 -5.03 -4.68 -24.50
CA GLY A 195 -5.95 -5.45 -25.34
C GLY A 195 -6.83 -6.44 -24.59
N LEU A 196 -6.93 -6.34 -23.25
CA LEU A 196 -7.79 -7.21 -22.45
C LEU A 196 -9.09 -6.50 -22.06
N ASP A 197 -10.23 -7.13 -22.29
CA ASP A 197 -11.54 -6.64 -21.84
C ASP A 197 -12.37 -7.74 -21.14
N ARG A 198 -13.30 -7.36 -20.26
CA ARG A 198 -14.08 -8.34 -19.47
C ARG A 198 -15.06 -9.14 -20.34
N THR A 199 -15.41 -8.62 -21.51
CA THR A 199 -16.36 -9.22 -22.45
C THR A 199 -15.69 -10.27 -23.33
N ASN A 200 -14.42 -10.14 -23.66
CA ASN A 200 -13.71 -11.11 -24.50
C ASN A 200 -12.71 -11.95 -23.69
N ASP A 201 -12.11 -11.38 -22.64
CA ASP A 201 -11.00 -11.96 -21.87
C ASP A 201 -11.33 -12.15 -20.39
N TYR A 202 -12.58 -12.52 -20.09
CA TYR A 202 -13.07 -12.65 -18.72
C TYR A 202 -12.16 -13.52 -17.82
N GLY A 203 -11.67 -14.64 -18.34
CA GLY A 203 -10.78 -15.55 -17.61
C GLY A 203 -9.44 -14.91 -17.24
N ALA A 204 -8.82 -14.18 -18.17
CA ALA A 204 -7.56 -13.48 -17.94
C ALA A 204 -7.74 -12.36 -16.91
N GLN A 205 -8.80 -11.56 -17.05
CA GLN A 205 -9.11 -10.51 -16.07
C GLN A 205 -9.40 -11.07 -14.68
N ARG A 206 -10.15 -12.18 -14.61
CA ARG A 206 -10.40 -12.88 -13.36
C ARG A 206 -9.11 -13.40 -12.74
N ALA A 207 -8.18 -13.95 -13.53
CA ALA A 207 -6.91 -14.43 -13.02
C ALA A 207 -6.07 -13.29 -12.40
N ILE A 208 -5.98 -12.14 -13.09
CA ILE A 208 -5.30 -10.94 -12.56
C ILE A 208 -5.97 -10.46 -11.27
N ALA A 209 -7.30 -10.33 -11.27
CA ALA A 209 -8.05 -9.89 -10.09
C ALA A 209 -7.93 -10.86 -8.91
N THR A 210 -7.93 -12.17 -9.17
CA THR A 210 -7.73 -13.21 -8.16
C THR A 210 -6.33 -13.10 -7.56
N THR A 211 -5.32 -12.91 -8.40
CA THR A 211 -3.93 -12.74 -7.97
C THR A 211 -3.78 -11.48 -7.12
N HIS A 212 -4.36 -10.38 -7.56
CA HIS A 212 -4.40 -9.12 -6.80
C HIS A 212 -5.05 -9.33 -5.43
N MET A 213 -6.21 -9.99 -5.37
CA MET A 213 -6.92 -10.29 -4.13
C MET A 213 -6.09 -11.17 -3.17
N LEU A 214 -5.47 -12.25 -3.67
CA LEU A 214 -4.66 -13.16 -2.86
C LEU A 214 -3.39 -12.51 -2.32
N VAL A 215 -2.68 -11.76 -3.16
CA VAL A 215 -1.49 -11.01 -2.74
C VAL A 215 -1.89 -9.92 -1.72
N GLY A 216 -3.05 -9.30 -1.89
CA GLY A 216 -3.57 -8.29 -0.97
C GLY A 216 -3.86 -8.88 0.41
N ALA A 217 -4.53 -10.04 0.43
CA ALA A 217 -4.80 -10.79 1.66
C ALA A 217 -3.51 -11.24 2.36
N ALA A 218 -2.54 -11.79 1.61
CA ALA A 218 -1.24 -12.20 2.17
C ALA A 218 -0.46 -11.00 2.75
N THR A 219 -0.48 -9.86 2.05
CA THR A 219 0.15 -8.61 2.50
C THR A 219 -0.50 -8.12 3.79
N TYR A 220 -1.82 -8.14 3.87
CA TYR A 220 -2.58 -7.75 5.06
C TYR A 220 -2.30 -8.66 6.26
N ILE A 221 -2.25 -9.97 6.07
CA ILE A 221 -1.90 -10.94 7.12
C ILE A 221 -0.47 -10.68 7.61
N THR A 222 0.47 -10.46 6.70
CA THR A 222 1.88 -10.19 7.04
C THR A 222 2.02 -8.89 7.82
N LEU A 223 1.34 -7.81 7.40
CA LEU A 223 1.28 -6.54 8.12
C LEU A 223 0.65 -6.70 9.52
N THR A 224 -0.47 -7.42 9.61
CA THR A 224 -1.16 -7.70 10.87
C THR A 224 -0.25 -8.46 11.83
N TRP A 225 0.46 -9.48 11.34
CA TRP A 225 1.42 -10.22 12.14
C TRP A 225 2.59 -9.34 12.59
N SER A 226 3.11 -8.50 11.70
CA SER A 226 4.19 -7.54 12.00
C SER A 226 3.82 -6.59 13.15
N GLY A 227 2.58 -6.08 13.16
CA GLY A 227 2.06 -5.27 14.26
C GLY A 227 1.81 -6.07 15.54
N ALA A 228 1.21 -7.26 15.43
CA ALA A 228 0.82 -8.08 16.57
C ALA A 228 2.01 -8.52 17.44
N ILE A 229 3.20 -8.73 16.86
CA ILE A 229 4.40 -9.10 17.63
C ILE A 229 4.99 -7.93 18.42
N MET A 230 4.61 -6.68 18.12
CA MET A 230 5.11 -5.46 18.77
C MET A 230 4.17 -4.90 19.84
N ILE A 231 2.94 -5.44 19.96
CA ILE A 231 1.94 -5.01 20.95
C ILE A 231 1.91 -5.93 22.19
N LYS A 232 2.53 -7.12 22.09
CA LYS A 232 2.67 -8.08 23.19
C LYS A 232 3.82 -7.70 24.12
#